data_AF-A0A962Y2C4-F1
#
_entry.id   AF-A0A962Y2C4-F1
#
_cell.length_a   1.000
_cell.length_b   1.000
_cell.length_c   1.000
_cell.angle_alpha   90.00
_cell.angle_beta   90.00
_cell.angle_gamma   90.00
#
_symmetry.space_group_name_H-M   'P 1'
#
loop_
_entity.id
_entity.type
_entity.pdbx_description
1 polymer ?
#
loop_
_entity_poly.entity_id
_entity_poly.type
_entity_poly.pdbx_seq_one_letter_code
_entity_poly.pdbx_strand_id
1 'polypeptide(L)' 'MRTANFPLQTLKEVPADAEIASHRLMLRAGLIRKLAAGLYTWLPLGLRVLRKVENIVRQEMDRAGALEVLMP' A
#
# COMPACT_ATOMS: atom_id res chain seq x y z
N MET A 1 17.58 6.24 1.79
CA MET A 1 16.78 6.86 2.87
C MET A 1 17.12 6.17 4.17
N ARG A 2 17.45 6.89 5.24
CA ARG A 2 17.78 6.28 6.54
C ARG A 2 16.50 5.94 7.30
N THR A 3 16.44 4.77 7.93
CA THR A 3 15.26 4.32 8.70
C THR A 3 14.91 5.26 9.84
N ALA A 4 15.91 5.87 10.49
CA ALA A 4 15.71 6.87 11.54
C ALA A 4 14.87 8.09 11.10
N ASN A 5 14.91 8.44 9.81
CA ASN A 5 14.16 9.55 9.23
C ASN A 5 12.92 9.07 8.46
N PHE A 6 12.55 7.80 8.60
CA PHE A 6 11.38 7.22 7.96
C PHE A 6 10.32 6.89 9.01
N PRO A 7 9.09 7.41 8.89
CA PRO A 7 7.99 6.95 9.72
C PRO A 7 7.62 5.50 9.37
N LEU A 8 8.31 4.55 9.99
CA LEU A 8 8.08 3.12 9.87
C LEU A 8 7.56 2.59 11.21
N GLN A 9 6.29 2.19 11.23
CA GLN A 9 5.60 1.71 12.42
C GLN A 9 5.30 0.22 12.26
N THR A 10 6.26 -0.62 12.60
CA THR A 10 6.06 -2.07 12.59
C THR A 10 5.26 -2.52 13.82
N LEU A 11 4.53 -3.64 13.69
CA LEU A 11 3.77 -4.24 14.79
C LEU A 11 4.38 -5.59 15.18
N LYS A 12 4.60 -5.78 16.48
CA LYS A 12 5.08 -7.05 17.04
C LYS A 12 4.02 -8.15 16.97
N GLU A 13 2.77 -7.78 17.22
CA GLU A 13 1.61 -8.66 17.24
C GLU A 13 0.64 -8.25 16.14
N VAL A 14 -0.13 -9.22 15.66
CA VAL A 14 -1.11 -8.98 14.60
C VAL A 14 -2.47 -8.77 15.23
N PRO A 15 -3.22 -7.73 14.83
CA PRO A 15 -4.60 -7.58 15.23
C PRO A 15 -5.42 -8.85 14.93
N ALA A 16 -6.28 -9.27 15.87
CA ALA A 16 -7.05 -10.51 15.78
C ALA A 16 -8.04 -10.53 14.60
N ASP A 17 -8.40 -9.35 14.06
CA ASP A 17 -9.30 -9.17 12.92
C ASP A 17 -8.62 -9.39 11.56
N ALA A 18 -7.31 -9.64 11.52
CA ALA A 18 -6.59 -9.94 10.28
C ALA A 18 -6.41 -11.45 10.07
N GLU A 19 -7.33 -12.07 9.34
CA GLU A 19 -7.31 -13.53 9.10
C GLU A 19 -6.33 -13.95 8.00
N ILE A 20 -6.27 -13.20 6.90
CA ILE A 20 -5.48 -13.56 5.70
C ILE A 20 -4.02 -13.14 5.86
N ALA A 21 -3.08 -14.00 5.46
CA ALA A 21 -1.64 -13.78 5.63
C ALA A 21 -1.15 -12.45 5.02
N SER A 22 -1.62 -12.07 3.84
CA SER A 22 -1.26 -10.79 3.20
C SER A 22 -1.64 -9.59 4.07
N HIS A 23 -2.89 -9.55 4.55
CA HIS A 23 -3.38 -8.49 5.43
C HIS A 23 -2.55 -8.40 6.73
N ARG A 24 -2.28 -9.56 7.36
CA ARG A 24 -1.43 -9.64 8.55
C ARG A 24 -0.04 -9.05 8.31
N LEU A 25 0.60 -9.42 7.21
CA LEU A 25 1.94 -8.93 6.87
C LEU A 25 1.94 -7.44 6.56
N MET A 26 0.94 -6.94 5.83
CA MET A 26 0.83 -5.53 5.49
C MET A 26 0.67 -4.63 6.73
N LEU A 27 -0.07 -5.09 7.75
CA LEU A 27 -0.17 -4.42 9.04
C LEU A 27 1.16 -4.47 9.81
N ARG A 28 1.76 -5.66 9.95
CA ARG A 28 3.02 -5.84 10.70
C ARG A 28 4.18 -5.05 10.13
N ALA A 29 4.28 -4.99 8.80
CA ALA A 29 5.35 -4.28 8.11
C ALA A 29 5.15 -2.76 8.06
N GLY A 30 4.04 -2.23 8.61
CA GLY A 30 3.74 -0.81 8.57
C GLY A 30 3.46 -0.31 7.15
N LEU A 31 2.79 -1.12 6.32
CA LEU A 31 2.38 -0.75 4.96
C LEU A 31 1.03 -0.05 4.95
N ILE A 32 0.10 -0.49 5.79
CA ILE A 32 -1.27 0.04 5.88
C ILE A 32 -1.70 0.19 7.33
N ARG A 33 -2.70 1.04 7.56
CA ARG A 33 -3.40 1.19 8.85
C ARG A 33 -4.89 1.18 8.60
N LYS A 34 -5.64 0.37 9.35
CA LYS A 34 -7.11 0.32 9.28
C LYS A 34 -7.71 1.62 9.86
N LEU A 35 -8.63 2.23 9.12
CA LEU A 35 -9.40 3.40 9.55
C LEU A 35 -10.84 3.00 9.91
N ALA A 36 -11.48 2.20 9.04
CA ALA A 36 -12.80 1.60 9.26
C ALA A 36 -12.91 0.29 8.47
N ALA A 37 -14.07 -0.38 8.51
CA ALA A 37 -14.31 -1.57 7.71
C ALA A 37 -14.09 -1.27 6.21
N GLY A 38 -13.16 -1.99 5.57
CA GLY A 38 -12.81 -1.78 4.16
C GLY A 38 -11.99 -0.52 3.85
N LEU A 39 -11.74 0.37 4.84
CA LEU A 39 -11.01 1.62 4.66
C LEU A 39 -9.65 1.57 5.34
N TYR A 40 -8.61 1.85 4.55
CA TYR A 40 -7.22 1.80 4.99
C TYR A 40 -6.47 3.06 4.58
N THR A 41 -5.58 3.51 5.46
CA THR A 41 -4.58 4.52 5.14
C THR A 41 -3.30 3.82 4.67
N TRP A 42 -2.79 4.24 3.52
CA TRP A 42 -1.47 3.82 3.04
C TRP A 42 -0.37 4.55 3.81
N LEU A 43 0.46 3.78 4.50
CA LEU A 43 1.65 4.32 5.16
C LEU A 43 2.78 4.51 4.13
N PRO A 44 3.84 5.30 4.44
CA PRO A 44 4.82 5.69 3.43
C PRO A 44 5.52 4.55 2.69
N LEU A 45 5.73 3.39 3.35
CA LEU A 45 6.28 2.23 2.66
C LEU A 45 5.26 1.58 1.72
N GLY A 46 4.01 1.44 2.17
CA GLY A 46 2.91 0.90 1.35
C GLY A 46 2.64 1.78 0.13
N LEU A 47 2.60 3.11 0.30
CA LEU A 47 2.40 4.06 -0.78
C LEU A 47 3.50 3.97 -1.86
N ARG A 48 4.74 3.71 -1.47
CA ARG A 48 5.84 3.51 -2.43
C ARG A 48 5.65 2.25 -3.27
N VAL A 49 5.14 1.17 -2.67
CA VAL A 49 4.82 -0.06 -3.41
C VAL A 49 3.62 0.16 -4.32
N LEU A 50 2.56 0.80 -3.82
CA LEU A 50 1.37 1.13 -4.60
C LEU A 50 1.74 1.92 -5.88
N ARG A 51 2.54 2.99 -5.74
CA ARG A 51 3.01 3.79 -6.88
C ARG A 51 3.86 3.01 -7.87
N LYS A 52 4.63 2.01 -7.42
CA LYS A 52 5.39 1.14 -8.34
C LYS A 52 4.44 0.30 -9.19
N VAL A 53 3.44 -0.30 -8.56
CA VAL A 53 2.43 -1.09 -9.26
C VAL A 53 1.64 -0.22 -10.23
N GLU A 54 1.16 0.94 -9.76
CA GLU A 54 0.47 1.95 -10.57
C GLU A 54 1.28 2.34 -11.81
N ASN A 55 2.58 2.62 -11.64
CA ASN A 55 3.45 2.97 -12.76
C ASN A 55 3.61 1.84 -13.78
N ILE A 56 3.70 0.58 -13.34
CA ILE A 56 3.77 -0.57 -14.24
C ILE A 56 2.46 -0.69 -15.02
N VAL A 57 1.32 -0.60 -14.35
CA VAL A 57 0.00 -0.64 -15.01
C VAL A 57 -0.09 0.47 -16.05
N ARG A 58 0.25 1.72 -15.70
CA ARG A 58 0.26 2.85 -16.63
C ARG A 58 1.15 2.59 -17.85
N GLN A 59 2.38 2.13 -17.63
CA GLN A 59 3.31 1.82 -18.71
C GLN A 59 2.77 0.76 -19.68
N GLU A 60 2.14 -0.29 -19.19
CA GLU A 60 1.56 -1.33 -20.06
C GLU A 60 0.31 -0.84 -20.79
N MET A 61 -0.51 0.00 -20.14
CA MET A 61 -1.68 0.62 -20.76
C MET A 61 -1.28 1.60 -21.88
N ASP A 62 -0.25 2.42 -21.64
CA ASP A 62 0.32 3.33 -22.65
C ASP A 62 0.85 2.55 -23.85
N ARG A 63 1.56 1.44 -23.62
CA ARG A 63 2.05 0.54 -24.69
C ARG A 63 0.92 -0.09 -25.50
N ALA A 64 -0.22 -0.36 -24.87
CA ALA A 64 -1.41 -0.88 -25.54
C ALA A 64 -2.21 0.21 -26.28
N GLY A 65 -1.80 1.48 -26.21
CA GLY A 65 -2.48 2.61 -26.86
C GLY A 65 -3.72 3.11 -26.11
N ALA A 66 -3.86 2.79 -24.83
CA ALA A 66 -4.94 3.33 -24.00
C ALA A 66 -4.69 4.82 -23.65
N LEU A 67 -5.76 5.54 -23.32
CA LEU A 67 -5.70 6.94 -22.88
C LEU A 67 -6.23 7.04 -21.45
N GLU A 68 -5.35 7.39 -20.51
CA GLU A 68 -5.70 7.55 -19.09
C GLU A 68 -6.54 8.83 -18.88
N VAL A 69 -7.63 8.70 -18.11
CA VAL A 69 -8.46 9.82 -17.66
C VAL A 69 -8.74 9.69 -16.16
N LEU A 70 -8.95 10.83 -15.49
CA LEU A 70 -9.38 10.88 -14.09
C LEU A 70 -10.81 11.44 -14.03
N MET A 71 -11.77 10.59 -13.69
CA MET A 71 -13.18 10.98 -13.53
C MET A 71 -13.49 11.26 -12.04
N PRO A 72 -14.47 12.12 -11.73
CA PRO A 72 -15.00 12.31 -10.38
C PRO A 72 -15.74 11.07 -9.87
#